data_AF-A0A8W8KSI8-F1
#
_entry.id   AF-A0A8W8KSI8-F1
#
_cell.length_a   1.000
_cell.length_b   1.000
_cell.length_c   1.000
_cell.angle_alpha   90.00
_cell.angle_beta   90.00
_cell.angle_gamma   90.00
#
_symmetry.space_group_name_H-M   'P 1'
#
loop_
_entity.id
_entity.type
_entity.pdbx_description
1 polymer ?
#
loop_
_entity_poly.entity_id
_entity_poly.type
_entity_poly.pdbx_seq_one_letter_code
_entity_poly.pdbx_strand_id
1 'polypeptide(L)'
;VRHMNEEVRRMMGELFPNLESELEAFVSYADRLDGFNSMYMLVRMSQHVNNAQDTGSFLSLMFASCLVKIKRNFDKFIANQIKAIQDFKVSKKSRCGIIAFVHNFEEFANQAESIFKGSDRHTHLDKSYKALVVVIYEQIVRVASESQKTPKDVVMMENFHHMYSTLSTLKIPCLESDRKEAKQIYQDNLNSYTLNLLGRPLEKLHVFFEGVQNRVATGVKPEEVGFQLAFSKQELRKVIKEYPVKEVKKGLDGIYKKTLKDLCEEENLLQVVWFSMQDEFIKQIKHYEDLINQCYPDSGITLEFKVDDVLSFFSEIAQNH
;
A
#
# COMPACT_ATOMS: atom_id res chain seq x y z
N VAL A 1 57.18 14.32 -13.90
CA VAL A 1 55.87 13.59 -13.91
C VAL A 1 54.71 14.50 -14.29
N ARG A 2 54.39 15.59 -13.57
CA ARG A 2 53.29 16.50 -13.95
C ARG A 2 53.39 17.10 -15.37
N HIS A 3 54.55 17.65 -15.75
CA HIS A 3 54.78 18.20 -17.09
C HIS A 3 54.62 17.15 -18.21
N MET A 4 55.11 15.93 -17.96
CA MET A 4 54.99 14.81 -18.89
C MET A 4 53.53 14.36 -19.06
N ASN A 5 52.73 14.35 -17.98
CA ASN A 5 51.30 14.05 -18.04
C ASN A 5 50.52 15.14 -18.81
N GLU A 6 50.93 16.40 -18.71
CA GLU A 6 50.31 17.50 -19.47
C GLU A 6 50.63 17.42 -20.96
N GLU A 7 51.87 17.09 -21.34
CA GLU A 7 52.28 16.88 -22.72
C GLU A 7 51.60 15.66 -23.33
N VAL A 8 51.55 14.53 -22.62
CA VAL A 8 50.82 13.33 -23.05
C VAL A 8 49.34 13.64 -23.22
N ARG A 9 48.73 14.38 -22.29
CA ARG A 9 47.33 14.79 -22.43
C ARG A 9 47.10 15.68 -23.65
N ARG A 10 48.00 16.64 -23.92
CA ARG A 10 47.91 17.49 -25.12
C ARG A 10 47.99 16.66 -26.39
N MET A 11 48.98 15.78 -26.49
CA MET A 11 49.14 14.87 -27.65
C MET A 11 47.90 13.98 -27.84
N MET A 12 47.35 13.41 -26.76
CA MET A 12 46.14 12.61 -26.83
C MET A 12 44.92 13.42 -27.29
N GLY A 13 44.79 14.68 -26.86
CA GLY A 13 43.75 15.59 -27.35
C GLY A 13 43.88 15.89 -28.85
N GLU A 14 45.10 16.04 -29.36
CA GLU A 14 45.36 16.25 -30.79
C GLU A 14 45.10 14.99 -31.63
N LEU A 15 45.41 13.80 -31.10
CA LEU A 15 45.15 12.52 -31.77
C LEU A 15 43.67 12.13 -31.76
N PHE A 16 42.93 12.51 -30.72
CA PHE A 16 41.53 12.14 -30.51
C PHE A 16 40.60 13.36 -30.30
N PRO A 17 40.58 14.32 -31.23
CA PRO A 17 39.90 15.61 -31.02
C PRO A 17 38.37 15.48 -30.88
N ASN A 18 37.77 14.43 -31.46
CA ASN A 18 36.32 14.23 -31.47
C ASN A 18 35.83 13.21 -30.43
N LEU A 19 36.74 12.58 -29.67
CA LEU A 19 36.36 11.44 -28.82
C LEU A 19 35.36 11.86 -27.73
N GLU A 20 35.50 13.08 -27.18
CA GLU A 20 34.59 13.59 -26.16
C GLU A 20 33.20 13.84 -26.74
N SER A 21 33.11 14.49 -27.90
CA SER A 21 31.82 14.77 -28.55
C SER A 21 31.10 13.50 -29.01
N GLU A 22 31.82 12.50 -29.51
CA GLU A 22 31.24 11.21 -29.91
C GLU A 22 30.74 10.41 -28.69
N LEU A 23 31.52 10.38 -27.60
CA LEU A 23 31.10 9.74 -26.36
C LEU A 23 29.85 10.41 -25.79
N GLU A 24 29.83 11.73 -25.81
CA GLU A 24 28.68 12.53 -25.42
C GLU A 24 27.44 12.28 -26.28
N ALA A 25 27.61 12.13 -27.59
CA ALA A 25 26.53 11.81 -28.52
C ALA A 25 25.98 10.41 -28.25
N PHE A 26 26.85 9.43 -27.98
CA PHE A 26 26.48 8.07 -27.62
C PHE A 26 25.65 8.02 -26.34
N VAL A 27 26.07 8.72 -25.26
CA VAL A 27 25.30 8.81 -24.02
C VAL A 27 23.91 9.41 -24.27
N SER A 28 23.85 10.49 -25.04
CA SER A 28 22.57 11.14 -25.38
C SER A 28 21.68 10.30 -26.30
N TYR A 29 22.26 9.41 -27.11
CA TYR A 29 21.51 8.48 -27.94
C TYR A 29 20.90 7.36 -27.09
N ALA A 30 21.71 6.72 -26.23
CA ALA A 30 21.23 5.64 -25.37
C ALA A 30 20.15 6.10 -24.39
N ASP A 31 20.31 7.28 -23.77
CA ASP A 31 19.29 7.87 -22.89
C ASP A 31 17.93 8.08 -23.60
N ARG A 32 17.95 8.38 -24.89
CA ARG A 32 16.72 8.54 -25.70
C ARG A 32 16.04 7.23 -26.05
N LEU A 33 16.78 6.12 -26.07
CA LEU A 33 16.21 4.79 -26.31
C LEU A 33 15.46 4.29 -25.08
N ASP A 34 16.08 4.44 -23.92
CA ASP A 34 15.52 4.00 -22.64
C ASP A 34 16.20 4.77 -21.49
N GLY A 35 15.38 5.35 -20.59
CA GLY A 35 15.86 6.07 -19.41
C GLY A 35 16.67 5.19 -18.45
N PHE A 36 16.44 3.87 -18.43
CA PHE A 36 17.28 2.93 -17.65
C PHE A 36 18.73 2.92 -18.12
N ASN A 37 19.02 3.26 -19.39
CA ASN A 37 20.40 3.35 -19.86
C ASN A 37 21.21 4.39 -19.07
N SER A 38 20.57 5.46 -18.58
CA SER A 38 21.24 6.43 -17.71
C SER A 38 21.73 5.79 -16.40
N MET A 39 20.99 4.83 -15.84
CA MET A 39 21.39 4.07 -14.63
C MET A 39 22.53 3.09 -14.91
N TYR A 40 22.40 2.30 -15.97
CA TYR A 40 23.46 1.36 -16.39
C TYR A 40 24.78 2.11 -16.62
N MET A 41 24.72 3.22 -17.36
CA MET A 41 25.89 4.06 -17.61
C MET A 41 26.42 4.71 -16.34
N LEU A 42 25.55 5.10 -15.40
CA LEU A 42 25.99 5.69 -14.13
C LEU A 42 26.82 4.69 -13.32
N VAL A 43 26.37 3.44 -13.22
CA VAL A 43 27.12 2.38 -12.51
C VAL A 43 28.44 2.10 -13.23
N ARG A 44 28.42 1.85 -14.54
CA ARG A 44 29.60 1.46 -15.33
C ARG A 44 30.64 2.57 -15.40
N MET A 45 30.24 3.80 -15.70
CA MET A 45 31.18 4.91 -15.81
C MET A 45 31.76 5.32 -14.45
N SER A 46 31.00 5.18 -13.36
CA SER A 46 31.55 5.40 -12.01
C SER A 46 32.66 4.41 -11.68
N GLN A 47 32.54 3.14 -12.06
CA GLN A 47 33.60 2.14 -11.90
C GLN A 47 34.85 2.50 -12.72
N HIS A 48 34.68 2.95 -13.96
CA HIS A 48 35.81 3.38 -14.81
C HIS A 48 36.55 4.59 -14.25
N VAL A 49 35.81 5.59 -13.73
CA VAL A 49 36.42 6.76 -13.08
C VAL A 49 37.15 6.37 -11.78
N ASN A 50 36.55 5.52 -10.95
CA ASN A 50 37.16 5.10 -9.68
C ASN A 50 38.40 4.21 -9.86
N ASN A 51 38.46 3.42 -10.94
CA ASN A 51 39.59 2.53 -11.23
C ASN A 51 40.73 3.23 -12.02
N ALA A 52 40.56 4.50 -12.39
CA ALA A 52 41.59 5.24 -13.13
C ALA A 52 42.80 5.55 -12.22
N GLN A 53 43.93 4.89 -12.48
CA GLN A 53 45.17 5.05 -11.69
C GLN A 53 45.80 6.44 -11.78
N ASP A 54 45.54 7.18 -12.87
CA ASP A 54 46.02 8.56 -13.07
C ASP A 54 44.83 9.51 -13.23
N THR A 55 44.39 10.08 -12.10
CA THR A 55 43.23 10.97 -11.99
C THR A 55 43.34 12.23 -12.87
N GLY A 56 44.55 12.59 -13.33
CA GLY A 56 44.80 13.74 -14.22
C GLY A 56 44.97 13.38 -15.71
N SER A 57 44.89 12.10 -16.06
CA SER A 57 45.05 11.63 -17.44
C SER A 57 43.93 12.12 -18.38
N PHE A 58 44.21 12.12 -19.68
CA PHE A 58 43.23 12.46 -20.72
C PHE A 58 41.92 11.67 -20.58
N LEU A 59 42.01 10.35 -20.44
CA LEU A 59 40.83 9.49 -20.29
C LEU A 59 40.09 9.70 -18.96
N SER A 60 40.81 9.95 -17.86
CA SER A 60 40.18 10.26 -16.57
C SER A 60 39.31 11.51 -16.65
N LEU A 61 39.82 12.58 -17.26
CA LEU A 61 39.07 13.83 -17.42
C LEU A 61 37.86 13.66 -18.35
N MET A 62 38.01 12.91 -19.44
CA MET A 62 36.90 12.59 -20.34
C MET A 62 35.82 11.74 -19.67
N PHE A 63 36.20 10.69 -18.94
CA PHE A 63 35.23 9.87 -18.22
C PHE A 63 34.54 10.64 -17.10
N ALA A 64 35.23 11.56 -16.44
CA ALA A 64 34.62 12.47 -15.46
C ALA A 64 33.59 13.41 -16.12
N SER A 65 33.92 14.03 -17.26
CA SER A 65 33.01 14.87 -18.06
C SER A 65 31.74 14.08 -18.47
N CYS A 66 31.96 12.88 -19.03
CA CYS A 66 30.90 11.97 -19.43
C CYS A 66 30.00 11.55 -18.24
N LEU A 67 30.60 11.25 -17.08
CA LEU A 67 29.87 10.86 -15.87
C LEU A 67 28.96 11.99 -15.36
N VAL A 68 29.38 13.25 -15.47
CA VAL A 68 28.54 14.41 -15.12
C VAL A 68 27.31 14.47 -16.03
N LYS A 69 27.47 14.24 -17.34
CA LYS A 69 26.36 14.20 -18.29
C LYS A 69 25.39 13.04 -18.00
N ILE A 70 25.92 11.85 -17.75
CA ILE A 70 25.13 10.68 -17.37
C ILE A 70 24.33 10.94 -16.10
N LYS A 71 24.94 11.56 -15.09
CA LYS A 71 24.24 11.92 -13.85
C LYS A 71 23.07 12.88 -14.13
N ARG A 72 23.27 13.90 -14.98
CA ARG A 72 22.18 14.82 -15.37
C ARG A 72 21.04 14.11 -16.08
N ASN A 73 21.35 13.14 -16.93
CA ASN A 73 20.35 12.31 -17.60
C ASN A 73 19.57 11.44 -16.60
N PHE A 74 20.25 10.80 -15.66
CA PHE A 74 19.62 10.06 -14.56
C PHE A 74 18.68 10.96 -13.74
N ASP A 75 19.15 12.13 -13.29
CA ASP A 75 18.33 13.08 -12.53
C ASP A 75 17.07 13.49 -13.34
N LYS A 76 17.22 13.72 -14.65
CA LYS A 76 16.11 14.04 -15.56
C LYS A 76 15.13 12.87 -15.72
N PHE A 77 15.64 11.65 -15.84
CA PHE A 77 14.81 10.45 -15.94
C PHE A 77 13.92 10.30 -14.70
N ILE A 78 14.49 10.43 -13.51
CA ILE A 78 13.74 10.37 -12.25
C ILE A 78 12.71 11.50 -12.16
N ALA A 79 13.07 12.72 -12.56
CA ALA A 79 12.13 13.84 -12.59
C ALA A 79 10.94 13.59 -13.54
N ASN A 80 11.18 12.94 -14.68
CA ASN A 80 10.11 12.55 -15.60
C ASN A 80 9.18 11.48 -15.00
N GLN A 81 9.74 10.48 -14.30
CA GLN A 81 8.93 9.48 -13.59
C GLN A 81 8.04 10.13 -12.53
N ILE A 82 8.60 11.03 -11.71
CA ILE A 82 7.84 11.81 -10.71
C ILE A 82 6.72 12.60 -11.37
N LYS A 83 7.02 13.31 -12.46
CA LYS A 83 6.02 14.10 -13.18
C LYS A 83 4.90 13.22 -13.74
N ALA A 84 5.23 12.06 -14.30
CA ALA A 84 4.23 11.11 -14.81
C ALA A 84 3.28 10.61 -13.70
N ILE A 85 3.80 10.40 -12.48
CA ILE A 85 2.99 10.03 -11.31
C ILE A 85 2.05 11.19 -10.94
N GLN A 86 2.55 12.42 -10.87
CA GLN A 86 1.77 13.62 -10.52
C GLN A 86 0.68 13.95 -11.56
N ASP A 87 1.00 13.79 -12.84
CA ASP A 87 0.11 14.07 -13.97
C ASP A 87 -0.92 12.93 -14.21
N PHE A 88 -0.90 11.86 -13.40
CA PHE A 88 -1.84 10.75 -13.51
C PHE A 88 -3.28 11.25 -13.42
N LYS A 89 -4.16 10.73 -14.27
CA LYS A 89 -5.57 11.14 -14.35
C LYS A 89 -6.49 10.03 -13.86
N VAL A 90 -7.29 10.34 -12.84
CA VAL A 90 -8.26 9.40 -12.29
C VAL A 90 -9.41 9.17 -13.26
N SER A 91 -9.70 7.90 -13.56
CA SER A 91 -10.87 7.53 -14.34
C SER A 91 -12.14 7.71 -13.51
N LYS A 92 -13.10 8.48 -14.03
CA LYS A 92 -14.44 8.63 -13.43
C LYS A 92 -15.39 7.49 -13.81
N LYS A 93 -15.02 6.65 -14.77
CA LYS A 93 -15.91 5.66 -15.40
C LYS A 93 -15.65 4.22 -14.95
N SER A 94 -14.42 3.90 -14.59
CA SER A 94 -13.99 2.54 -14.24
C SER A 94 -13.77 2.38 -12.74
N ARG A 95 -13.86 1.14 -12.25
CA ARG A 95 -13.29 0.78 -10.94
C ARG A 95 -11.79 1.02 -10.96
N CYS A 96 -11.24 1.36 -9.81
CA CYS A 96 -9.81 1.46 -9.55
C CYS A 96 -9.38 0.21 -8.78
N GLY A 97 -8.43 -0.55 -9.33
CA GLY A 97 -7.64 -1.56 -8.60
C GLY A 97 -6.25 -1.00 -8.30
N ILE A 98 -5.20 -1.79 -8.55
CA ILE A 98 -3.82 -1.30 -8.46
C ILE A 98 -3.57 -0.24 -9.54
N ILE A 99 -3.02 0.90 -9.10
CA ILE A 99 -2.85 2.07 -9.95
C ILE A 99 -1.61 1.86 -10.83
N ALA A 100 -1.68 2.25 -12.11
CA ALA A 100 -0.59 2.03 -13.07
C ALA A 100 0.78 2.52 -12.58
N PHE A 101 0.85 3.66 -11.89
CA PHE A 101 2.13 4.15 -11.37
C PHE A 101 2.69 3.33 -10.19
N VAL A 102 1.85 2.57 -9.49
CA VAL A 102 2.26 1.64 -8.43
C VAL A 102 2.92 0.41 -9.06
N HIS A 103 2.33 -0.17 -10.11
CA HIS A 103 2.98 -1.24 -10.89
C HIS A 103 4.30 -0.78 -11.50
N ASN A 104 4.29 0.40 -12.14
CA ASN A 104 5.49 0.94 -12.77
C ASN A 104 6.61 1.15 -11.75
N PHE A 105 6.29 1.45 -10.50
CA PHE A 105 7.28 1.55 -9.43
C PHE A 105 7.88 0.19 -9.06
N GLU A 106 7.07 -0.87 -8.96
CA GLU A 106 7.57 -2.23 -8.74
C GLU A 106 8.54 -2.65 -9.84
N GLU A 107 8.16 -2.48 -11.11
CA GLU A 107 9.02 -2.80 -12.26
C GLU A 107 10.31 -1.99 -12.22
N PHE A 108 10.18 -0.68 -11.98
CA PHE A 108 11.31 0.23 -11.86
C PHE A 108 12.28 -0.19 -10.77
N ALA A 109 11.77 -0.50 -9.58
CA ALA A 109 12.59 -0.84 -8.43
C ALA A 109 13.30 -2.19 -8.63
N ASN A 110 12.60 -3.20 -9.17
CA ASN A 110 13.23 -4.48 -9.53
C ASN A 110 14.40 -4.29 -10.52
N GLN A 111 14.20 -3.50 -11.57
CA GLN A 111 15.26 -3.24 -12.55
C GLN A 111 16.40 -2.42 -11.95
N ALA A 112 16.09 -1.37 -11.20
CA ALA A 112 17.10 -0.52 -10.55
C ALA A 112 17.96 -1.33 -9.56
N GLU A 113 17.36 -2.15 -8.70
CA GLU A 113 18.11 -3.02 -7.79
C GLU A 113 19.01 -4.02 -8.54
N SER A 114 18.55 -4.55 -9.67
CA SER A 114 19.37 -5.41 -10.53
C SER A 114 20.57 -4.65 -11.13
N ILE A 115 20.37 -3.41 -11.59
CA ILE A 115 21.42 -2.56 -12.19
C ILE A 115 22.48 -2.15 -11.16
N PHE A 116 22.04 -1.76 -9.97
CA PHE A 116 22.91 -1.24 -8.91
C PHE A 116 23.49 -2.34 -8.00
N LYS A 117 23.19 -3.61 -8.27
CA LYS A 117 23.72 -4.74 -7.49
C LYS A 117 25.25 -4.69 -7.41
N GLY A 118 25.76 -4.55 -6.18
CA GLY A 118 27.20 -4.45 -5.90
C GLY A 118 27.84 -3.11 -6.30
N SER A 119 27.05 -2.07 -6.55
CA SER A 119 27.53 -0.72 -6.86
C SER A 119 27.64 0.16 -5.61
N ASP A 120 28.73 0.92 -5.50
CA ASP A 120 28.91 1.95 -4.48
C ASP A 120 28.04 3.21 -4.71
N ARG A 121 27.29 3.26 -5.81
CA ARG A 121 26.45 4.41 -6.22
C ARG A 121 25.02 4.34 -5.70
N HIS A 122 24.72 3.40 -4.81
CA HIS A 122 23.39 3.20 -4.22
C HIS A 122 22.82 4.47 -3.57
N THR A 123 23.69 5.35 -3.05
CA THR A 123 23.27 6.62 -2.42
C THR A 123 22.51 7.57 -3.37
N HIS A 124 22.82 7.58 -4.67
CA HIS A 124 22.05 8.38 -5.64
C HIS A 124 20.68 7.76 -5.90
N LEU A 125 20.62 6.43 -5.95
CA LEU A 125 19.37 5.69 -6.11
C LEU A 125 18.47 5.84 -4.88
N ASP A 126 19.03 5.81 -3.66
CA ASP A 126 18.29 6.01 -2.41
C ASP A 126 17.55 7.36 -2.39
N LYS A 127 18.22 8.43 -2.85
CA LYS A 127 17.60 9.75 -2.95
C LYS A 127 16.42 9.75 -3.92
N SER A 128 16.57 9.08 -5.06
CA SER A 128 15.52 8.96 -6.07
C SER A 128 14.34 8.14 -5.56
N TYR A 129 14.59 7.03 -4.86
CA TYR A 129 13.56 6.23 -4.23
C TYR A 129 12.75 7.03 -3.23
N LYS A 130 13.39 7.79 -2.35
CA LYS A 130 12.69 8.64 -1.38
C LYS A 130 11.77 9.65 -2.07
N ALA A 131 12.24 10.29 -3.14
CA ALA A 131 11.42 11.24 -3.88
C ALA A 131 10.23 10.56 -4.59
N LEU A 132 10.44 9.37 -5.18
CA LEU A 132 9.38 8.61 -5.85
C LEU A 132 8.31 8.12 -4.88
N VAL A 133 8.70 7.50 -3.77
CA VAL A 133 7.76 6.90 -2.81
C VAL A 133 6.88 7.96 -2.15
N VAL A 134 7.44 9.11 -1.78
CA VAL A 134 6.65 10.24 -1.25
C VAL A 134 5.54 10.64 -2.22
N VAL A 135 5.90 10.85 -3.48
CA VAL A 135 4.93 11.27 -4.50
C VAL A 135 3.92 10.17 -4.80
N ILE A 136 4.33 8.89 -4.81
CA ILE A 136 3.42 7.75 -4.98
C ILE A 136 2.38 7.72 -3.86
N TYR A 137 2.80 7.84 -2.59
CA TYR A 137 1.87 7.80 -1.45
C TYR A 137 0.87 8.96 -1.50
N GLU A 138 1.35 10.18 -1.76
CA GLU A 138 0.50 11.35 -1.95
C GLU A 138 -0.52 11.14 -3.08
N GLN A 139 -0.08 10.57 -4.21
CA GLN A 139 -0.97 10.31 -5.34
C GLN A 139 -1.97 9.18 -5.08
N ILE A 140 -1.61 8.11 -4.36
CA ILE A 140 -2.57 7.07 -3.95
C ILE A 140 -3.71 7.71 -3.14
N VAL A 141 -3.36 8.55 -2.16
CA VAL A 141 -4.34 9.26 -1.31
C VAL A 141 -5.26 10.17 -2.16
N ARG A 142 -4.71 10.88 -3.14
CA ARG A 142 -5.49 11.69 -4.08
C ARG A 142 -6.44 10.81 -4.90
N VAL A 143 -5.94 9.74 -5.52
CA VAL A 143 -6.76 8.82 -6.33
C VAL A 143 -7.88 8.20 -5.50
N ALA A 144 -7.60 7.77 -4.28
CA ALA A 144 -8.61 7.21 -3.37
C ALA A 144 -9.72 8.23 -3.04
N SER A 145 -9.38 9.51 -2.91
CA SER A 145 -10.33 10.59 -2.62
C SER A 145 -11.15 11.02 -3.84
N GLU A 146 -10.59 10.89 -5.05
CA GLU A 146 -11.27 11.22 -6.31
C GLU A 146 -12.03 10.04 -6.93
N SER A 147 -11.81 8.82 -6.44
CA SER A 147 -12.47 7.60 -6.91
C SER A 147 -13.98 7.66 -6.67
N GLN A 148 -14.74 7.41 -7.73
CA GLN A 148 -16.22 7.40 -7.70
C GLN A 148 -16.82 6.00 -7.73
N LYS A 149 -16.05 5.00 -8.15
CA LYS A 149 -16.54 3.63 -8.40
C LYS A 149 -15.96 2.59 -7.45
N THR A 150 -14.83 2.88 -6.81
CA THR A 150 -14.23 2.02 -5.78
C THR A 150 -14.22 2.80 -4.45
N PRO A 151 -14.64 2.20 -3.32
CA PRO A 151 -14.53 2.82 -2.01
C PRO A 151 -13.11 3.32 -1.71
N LYS A 152 -12.99 4.46 -1.03
CA LYS A 152 -11.70 5.05 -0.64
C LYS A 152 -10.83 4.03 0.11
N ASP A 153 -11.40 3.37 1.11
CA ASP A 153 -10.68 2.40 1.95
C ASP A 153 -10.13 1.24 1.11
N VAL A 154 -10.84 0.80 0.06
CA VAL A 154 -10.38 -0.26 -0.84
C VAL A 154 -9.20 0.22 -1.70
N VAL A 155 -9.29 1.40 -2.31
CA VAL A 155 -8.17 1.95 -3.10
C VAL A 155 -6.92 2.10 -2.25
N MET A 156 -7.07 2.63 -1.03
CA MET A 156 -5.98 2.75 -0.07
C MET A 156 -5.44 1.36 0.34
N MET A 157 -6.31 0.44 0.74
CA MET A 157 -5.93 -0.90 1.20
C MET A 157 -5.14 -1.67 0.13
N GLU A 158 -5.66 -1.78 -1.10
CA GLU A 158 -5.03 -2.58 -2.16
C GLU A 158 -3.68 -1.98 -2.59
N ASN A 159 -3.63 -0.67 -2.83
CA ASN A 159 -2.40 -0.04 -3.33
C ASN A 159 -1.30 0.04 -2.25
N PHE A 160 -1.66 0.27 -0.98
CA PHE A 160 -0.67 0.22 0.10
C PHE A 160 -0.25 -1.20 0.47
N HIS A 161 -1.12 -2.21 0.29
CA HIS A 161 -0.73 -3.61 0.37
C HIS A 161 0.32 -3.96 -0.70
N HIS A 162 0.07 -3.57 -1.95
CA HIS A 162 1.01 -3.79 -3.04
C HIS A 162 2.36 -3.10 -2.78
N MET A 163 2.36 -1.82 -2.37
CA MET A 163 3.58 -1.11 -1.98
C MET A 163 4.31 -1.82 -0.82
N TYR A 164 3.58 -2.28 0.20
CA TYR A 164 4.17 -3.04 1.30
C TYR A 164 4.81 -4.36 0.82
N SER A 165 4.14 -5.10 -0.07
CA SER A 165 4.63 -6.36 -0.65
C SER A 165 5.92 -6.14 -1.46
N THR A 166 5.92 -5.15 -2.35
CA THR A 166 7.07 -4.77 -3.18
C THR A 166 8.27 -4.40 -2.30
N LEU A 167 8.08 -3.52 -1.32
CA LEU A 167 9.16 -3.11 -0.41
C LEU A 167 9.63 -4.24 0.52
N SER A 168 8.74 -5.17 0.89
CA SER A 168 9.10 -6.34 1.69
C SER A 168 9.94 -7.34 0.91
N THR A 169 9.67 -7.47 -0.38
CA THR A 169 10.41 -8.35 -1.29
C THR A 169 11.80 -7.79 -1.59
N LEU A 170 11.88 -6.50 -1.97
CA LEU A 170 13.14 -5.86 -2.35
C LEU A 170 14.07 -5.55 -1.17
N LYS A 171 13.51 -5.30 0.02
CA LYS A 171 14.26 -5.02 1.26
C LYS A 171 15.26 -3.85 1.12
N ILE A 172 14.85 -2.80 0.42
CA ILE A 172 15.66 -1.60 0.18
C ILE A 172 15.86 -0.86 1.52
N PRO A 173 17.10 -0.76 2.06
CA PRO A 173 17.32 -0.26 3.43
C PRO A 173 16.84 1.18 3.64
N CYS A 174 17.00 2.04 2.65
CA CYS A 174 16.57 3.44 2.77
C CYS A 174 15.06 3.57 2.88
N LEU A 175 14.26 2.62 2.37
CA LEU A 175 12.79 2.65 2.35
C LEU A 175 12.13 1.90 3.52
N GLU A 176 12.89 1.50 4.53
CA GLU A 176 12.36 0.72 5.65
C GLU A 176 11.26 1.44 6.43
N SER A 177 11.37 2.76 6.60
CA SER A 177 10.32 3.58 7.22
C SER A 177 9.04 3.57 6.38
N ASP A 178 9.18 3.74 5.07
CA ASP A 178 8.06 3.82 4.14
C ASP A 178 7.35 2.47 4.02
N ARG A 179 8.09 1.35 4.13
CA ARG A 179 7.52 0.00 4.21
C ARG A 179 6.62 -0.17 5.44
N LYS A 180 7.07 0.30 6.60
CA LYS A 180 6.26 0.23 7.85
C LYS A 180 5.03 1.12 7.76
N GLU A 181 5.17 2.30 7.18
CA GLU A 181 4.06 3.22 6.91
C GLU A 181 3.04 2.59 5.96
N ALA A 182 3.46 2.00 4.84
CA ALA A 182 2.54 1.31 3.93
C ALA A 182 1.79 0.18 4.62
N LYS A 183 2.47 -0.62 5.44
CA LYS A 183 1.83 -1.68 6.23
C LYS A 183 0.75 -1.09 7.16
N GLN A 184 1.07 -0.02 7.88
CA GLN A 184 0.15 0.62 8.81
C GLN A 184 -1.08 1.16 8.07
N ILE A 185 -0.88 1.91 6.98
CA ILE A 185 -1.97 2.47 6.17
C ILE A 185 -2.84 1.34 5.59
N TYR A 186 -2.24 0.29 5.06
CA TYR A 186 -2.95 -0.91 4.60
C TYR A 186 -3.84 -1.49 5.71
N GLN A 187 -3.28 -1.73 6.90
CA GLN A 187 -4.00 -2.32 8.03
C GLN A 187 -5.12 -1.42 8.54
N ASP A 188 -4.91 -0.11 8.61
CA ASP A 188 -5.92 0.85 9.05
C ASP A 188 -7.11 0.91 8.08
N ASN A 189 -6.84 0.87 6.77
CA ASN A 189 -7.90 0.89 5.76
C ASN A 189 -8.62 -0.47 5.65
N LEU A 190 -7.92 -1.59 5.84
CA LEU A 190 -8.55 -2.91 6.00
C LEU A 190 -9.54 -2.90 7.17
N ASN A 191 -9.10 -2.44 8.34
CA ASN A 191 -9.94 -2.36 9.54
C ASN A 191 -11.13 -1.42 9.33
N SER A 192 -10.91 -0.23 8.75
CA SER A 192 -11.98 0.72 8.43
C SER A 192 -13.02 0.12 7.48
N TYR A 193 -12.56 -0.52 6.40
CA TYR A 193 -13.44 -1.16 5.42
C TYR A 193 -14.27 -2.29 6.05
N THR A 194 -13.63 -3.15 6.84
CA THR A 194 -14.27 -4.23 7.59
C THR A 194 -15.37 -3.69 8.52
N LEU A 195 -15.05 -2.69 9.35
CA LEU A 195 -16.01 -2.10 10.29
C LEU A 195 -17.19 -1.44 9.58
N ASN A 196 -16.93 -0.69 8.51
CA ASN A 196 -17.96 0.01 7.74
C ASN A 196 -18.95 -0.95 7.06
N LEU A 197 -18.50 -2.13 6.65
CA LEU A 197 -19.37 -3.16 6.06
C LEU A 197 -20.13 -3.97 7.12
N LEU A 198 -19.46 -4.34 8.22
CA LEU A 198 -20.03 -5.14 9.31
C LEU A 198 -20.91 -4.38 10.29
N GLY A 199 -20.97 -3.04 10.25
CA GLY A 199 -21.91 -2.29 11.08
C GLY A 199 -23.40 -2.53 10.73
N ARG A 200 -23.68 -3.16 9.58
CA ARG A 200 -25.05 -3.29 9.02
C ARG A 200 -25.81 -4.58 9.35
N PRO A 201 -25.20 -5.77 9.43
CA PRO A 201 -25.94 -7.03 9.61
C PRO A 201 -26.76 -7.10 10.90
N LEU A 202 -26.35 -6.39 11.96
CA LEU A 202 -26.98 -6.42 13.28
C LEU A 202 -27.36 -5.01 13.79
N GLU A 203 -27.67 -4.07 12.89
CA GLU A 203 -27.81 -2.64 13.21
C GLU A 203 -28.73 -2.33 14.41
N LYS A 204 -29.93 -2.92 14.49
CA LYS A 204 -30.85 -2.68 15.62
C LYS A 204 -30.36 -3.31 16.91
N LEU A 205 -29.68 -4.46 16.83
CA LEU A 205 -29.06 -5.09 17.99
C LEU A 205 -27.91 -4.22 18.51
N HIS A 206 -27.11 -3.64 17.59
CA HIS A 206 -26.06 -2.69 17.90
C HIS A 206 -26.61 -1.45 18.60
N VAL A 207 -27.63 -0.78 18.04
CA VAL A 207 -28.27 0.40 18.64
C VAL A 207 -28.85 0.09 20.03
N PHE A 208 -29.46 -1.10 20.20
CA PHE A 208 -29.98 -1.52 21.49
C PHE A 208 -28.85 -1.62 22.54
N PHE A 209 -27.76 -2.31 22.22
CA PHE A 209 -26.65 -2.51 23.15
C PHE A 209 -25.81 -1.25 23.38
N GLU A 210 -25.67 -0.38 22.39
CA GLU A 210 -25.09 0.95 22.58
C GLU A 210 -25.92 1.76 23.60
N GLY A 211 -27.25 1.70 23.50
CA GLY A 211 -28.15 2.29 24.48
C GLY A 211 -28.00 1.71 25.89
N VAL A 212 -27.86 0.37 26.00
CA VAL A 212 -27.57 -0.32 27.28
C VAL A 212 -26.26 0.19 27.88
N GLN A 213 -25.18 0.23 27.10
CA GLN A 213 -23.86 0.71 27.54
C GLN A 213 -23.92 2.17 28.00
N ASN A 214 -24.61 3.03 27.25
CA ASN A 214 -24.79 4.43 27.62
C ASN A 214 -25.50 4.56 28.97
N ARG A 215 -26.49 3.72 29.27
CA ARG A 215 -27.15 3.71 30.59
C ARG A 215 -26.20 3.32 31.71
N VAL A 216 -25.42 2.26 31.50
CA VAL A 216 -24.40 1.84 32.47
C VAL A 216 -23.37 2.95 32.70
N ALA A 217 -22.90 3.60 31.63
CA ALA A 217 -21.96 4.72 31.69
C ALA A 217 -22.51 5.94 32.46
N THR A 218 -23.83 6.17 32.41
CA THR A 218 -24.50 7.23 33.20
C THR A 218 -24.74 6.86 34.68
N GLY A 219 -24.21 5.73 35.16
CA GLY A 219 -24.25 5.33 36.57
C GLY A 219 -25.38 4.39 36.95
N VAL A 220 -26.15 3.87 35.98
CA VAL A 220 -27.13 2.82 36.23
C VAL A 220 -26.38 1.51 36.48
N LYS A 221 -26.70 0.79 37.55
CA LYS A 221 -26.08 -0.52 37.79
C LYS A 221 -26.43 -1.48 36.65
N PRO A 222 -25.48 -2.30 36.14
CA PRO A 222 -25.75 -3.23 35.05
C PRO A 222 -27.03 -4.06 35.25
N GLU A 223 -27.18 -4.66 36.43
CA GLU A 223 -28.32 -5.49 36.83
C GLU A 223 -29.68 -4.75 36.81
N GLU A 224 -29.65 -3.41 36.91
CA GLU A 224 -30.84 -2.57 36.96
C GLU A 224 -31.29 -2.07 35.58
N VAL A 225 -30.45 -2.19 34.55
CA VAL A 225 -30.76 -1.70 33.19
C VAL A 225 -32.02 -2.37 32.63
N GLY A 226 -32.19 -3.67 32.91
CA GLY A 226 -33.35 -4.45 32.48
C GLY A 226 -34.70 -3.99 33.06
N PHE A 227 -34.72 -3.10 34.06
CA PHE A 227 -35.94 -2.48 34.59
C PHE A 227 -36.37 -1.23 33.81
N GLN A 228 -35.49 -0.67 32.97
CA GLN A 228 -35.84 0.47 32.14
C GLN A 228 -36.69 0.02 30.95
N LEU A 229 -37.81 0.71 30.71
CA LEU A 229 -38.79 0.32 29.69
C LEU A 229 -38.16 0.11 28.30
N ALA A 230 -37.29 1.04 27.89
CA ALA A 230 -36.60 1.01 26.58
C ALA A 230 -35.58 -0.13 26.44
N PHE A 231 -35.08 -0.66 27.56
CA PHE A 231 -34.05 -1.71 27.60
C PHE A 231 -34.55 -2.94 28.37
N SER A 232 -35.86 -3.14 28.42
CA SER A 232 -36.45 -4.23 29.20
C SER A 232 -36.09 -5.61 28.65
N LYS A 233 -36.21 -6.65 29.47
CA LYS A 233 -36.08 -8.06 29.04
C LYS A 233 -36.98 -8.39 27.83
N GLN A 234 -38.16 -7.77 27.75
CA GLN A 234 -39.09 -7.95 26.64
C GLN A 234 -38.59 -7.30 25.35
N GLU A 235 -38.09 -6.06 25.42
CA GLU A 235 -37.52 -5.38 24.24
C GLU A 235 -36.24 -6.06 23.76
N LEU A 236 -35.36 -6.53 24.66
CA LEU A 236 -34.19 -7.32 24.28
C LEU A 236 -34.59 -8.58 23.47
N ARG A 237 -35.56 -9.36 23.97
CA ARG A 237 -36.06 -10.56 23.25
C ARG A 237 -36.66 -10.22 21.89
N LYS A 238 -37.30 -9.05 21.77
CA LYS A 238 -37.88 -8.59 20.51
C LYS A 238 -36.81 -8.23 19.50
N VAL A 239 -35.77 -7.49 19.91
CA VAL A 239 -34.65 -7.12 19.03
C VAL A 239 -33.86 -8.36 18.59
N ILE A 240 -33.61 -9.33 19.49
CA ILE A 240 -32.94 -10.59 19.14
C ILE A 240 -33.70 -11.37 18.06
N LYS A 241 -35.04 -11.46 18.17
CA LYS A 241 -35.90 -12.16 17.19
C LYS A 241 -35.89 -11.55 15.78
N GLU A 242 -35.39 -10.34 15.62
CA GLU A 242 -35.23 -9.73 14.29
C GLU A 242 -34.03 -10.29 13.53
N TYR A 243 -33.13 -11.01 14.21
CA TYR A 243 -31.89 -11.54 13.64
C TYR A 243 -31.81 -13.06 13.73
N PRO A 244 -32.76 -13.80 13.12
CA PRO A 244 -32.63 -15.25 13.04
C PRO A 244 -31.43 -15.64 12.18
N VAL A 245 -30.89 -16.83 12.43
CA VAL A 245 -29.73 -17.40 11.72
C VAL A 245 -29.80 -17.18 10.21
N LYS A 246 -30.98 -17.39 9.61
CA LYS A 246 -31.21 -17.22 8.17
C LYS A 246 -30.99 -15.79 7.68
N GLU A 247 -31.49 -14.79 8.41
CA GLU A 247 -31.32 -13.38 8.03
C GLU A 247 -29.88 -12.92 8.23
N VAL A 248 -29.21 -13.39 9.28
CA VAL A 248 -27.78 -13.11 9.50
C VAL A 248 -26.92 -13.72 8.38
N LYS A 249 -27.12 -15.00 8.04
CA LYS A 249 -26.43 -15.64 6.91
C LYS A 249 -26.64 -14.88 5.60
N LYS A 250 -27.88 -14.45 5.33
CA LYS A 250 -28.21 -13.68 4.13
C LYS A 250 -27.53 -12.30 4.11
N GLY A 251 -27.45 -11.63 5.25
CA GLY A 251 -26.71 -10.37 5.40
C GLY A 251 -25.22 -10.55 5.12
N LEU A 252 -24.61 -11.60 5.69
CA LEU A 252 -23.20 -11.94 5.48
C LEU A 252 -22.89 -12.33 4.03
N ASP A 253 -23.74 -13.12 3.37
CA ASP A 253 -23.59 -13.45 1.93
C ASP A 253 -23.67 -12.19 1.05
N GLY A 254 -24.55 -11.26 1.39
CA GLY A 254 -24.62 -9.95 0.73
C GLY A 254 -23.34 -9.12 0.90
N ILE A 255 -22.74 -9.15 2.09
CA ILE A 255 -21.44 -8.51 2.35
C ILE A 255 -20.35 -9.19 1.52
N TYR A 256 -20.27 -10.52 1.52
CA TYR A 256 -19.28 -11.27 0.75
C TYR A 256 -19.31 -10.90 -0.73
N LYS A 257 -20.50 -10.93 -1.35
CA LYS A 257 -20.69 -10.54 -2.75
C LYS A 257 -20.31 -9.09 -3.03
N LYS A 258 -20.57 -8.19 -2.07
CA LYS A 258 -20.17 -6.79 -2.18
C LYS A 258 -18.65 -6.64 -2.11
N THR A 259 -18.00 -7.31 -1.17
CA THR A 259 -16.54 -7.34 -1.05
C THR A 259 -15.90 -7.87 -2.34
N LEU A 260 -16.40 -8.99 -2.87
CA LEU A 260 -15.95 -9.55 -4.14
C LEU A 260 -16.06 -8.55 -5.31
N LYS A 261 -17.10 -7.71 -5.30
CA LYS A 261 -17.30 -6.66 -6.31
C LYS A 261 -16.44 -5.41 -6.07
N ASP A 262 -16.10 -5.09 -4.84
CA ASP A 262 -15.34 -3.89 -4.54
C ASP A 262 -13.83 -4.10 -4.82
N LEU A 263 -13.31 -5.29 -4.49
CA LEU A 263 -11.90 -5.64 -4.64
C LEU A 263 -11.49 -5.98 -6.09
N CYS A 264 -10.21 -5.82 -6.38
CA CYS A 264 -9.56 -6.37 -7.56
C CYS A 264 -9.04 -7.80 -7.29
N GLU A 265 -8.86 -8.57 -8.37
CA GLU A 265 -8.45 -9.99 -8.27
C GLU A 265 -6.94 -10.16 -8.01
N GLU A 266 -6.13 -9.16 -8.40
CA GLU A 266 -4.67 -9.28 -8.45
C GLU A 266 -4.02 -9.55 -7.08
N GLU A 267 -4.46 -8.85 -6.04
CA GLU A 267 -3.86 -8.96 -4.70
C GLU A 267 -4.40 -10.12 -3.86
N ASN A 268 -5.43 -10.84 -4.34
CA ASN A 268 -6.09 -11.93 -3.62
C ASN A 268 -6.53 -11.58 -2.17
N LEU A 269 -6.87 -10.31 -1.92
CA LEU A 269 -7.19 -9.80 -0.57
C LEU A 269 -8.57 -10.22 -0.06
N LEU A 270 -9.41 -10.83 -0.88
CA LEU A 270 -10.77 -11.24 -0.49
C LEU A 270 -10.76 -12.12 0.76
N GLN A 271 -9.86 -13.12 0.82
CA GLN A 271 -9.77 -14.01 1.98
C GLN A 271 -9.30 -13.28 3.24
N VAL A 272 -8.37 -12.32 3.09
CA VAL A 272 -7.85 -11.52 4.20
C VAL A 272 -8.94 -10.62 4.77
N VAL A 273 -9.69 -9.95 3.90
CA VAL A 273 -10.84 -9.13 4.30
C VAL A 273 -11.92 -10.00 4.95
N TRP A 274 -12.21 -11.17 4.38
CA TRP A 274 -13.22 -12.07 4.92
C TRP A 274 -12.85 -12.61 6.30
N PHE A 275 -11.58 -12.94 6.52
CA PHE A 275 -11.07 -13.35 7.82
C PHE A 275 -11.13 -12.20 8.84
N SER A 276 -10.70 -10.99 8.44
CA SER A 276 -10.84 -9.79 9.27
C SER A 276 -12.29 -9.54 9.67
N MET A 277 -13.23 -9.74 8.74
CA MET A 277 -14.66 -9.64 9.01
C MET A 277 -15.16 -10.71 9.99
N GLN A 278 -14.69 -11.96 9.84
CA GLN A 278 -15.04 -13.03 10.77
C GLN A 278 -14.63 -12.68 12.20
N ASP A 279 -13.37 -12.26 12.38
CA ASP A 279 -12.83 -11.89 13.69
C ASP A 279 -13.63 -10.75 14.32
N GLU A 280 -13.95 -9.72 13.54
CA GLU A 280 -14.68 -8.56 14.04
C GLU A 280 -16.13 -8.90 14.38
N PHE A 281 -16.81 -9.72 13.57
CA PHE A 281 -18.15 -10.18 13.87
C PHE A 281 -18.19 -11.05 15.12
N ILE A 282 -17.21 -11.95 15.31
CA ILE A 282 -17.07 -12.76 16.53
C ILE A 282 -16.89 -11.87 17.76
N LYS A 283 -16.05 -10.82 17.68
CA LYS A 283 -15.88 -9.86 18.79
C LYS A 283 -17.20 -9.18 19.14
N GLN A 284 -17.97 -8.74 18.14
CA GLN A 284 -19.28 -8.11 18.37
C GLN A 284 -20.26 -9.07 19.06
N ILE A 285 -20.32 -10.33 18.62
CA ILE A 285 -21.19 -11.34 19.25
C ILE A 285 -20.79 -11.60 20.70
N LYS A 286 -19.51 -11.82 20.97
CA LYS A 286 -19.00 -11.99 22.35
C LYS A 286 -19.32 -10.78 23.22
N HIS A 287 -19.16 -9.58 22.66
CA HIS A 287 -19.48 -8.35 23.37
C HIS A 287 -20.97 -8.25 23.75
N TYR A 288 -21.87 -8.64 22.85
CA TYR A 288 -23.30 -8.69 23.15
C TYR A 288 -23.64 -9.77 24.18
N GLU A 289 -23.03 -10.95 24.10
CA GLU A 289 -23.19 -12.00 25.11
C GLU A 289 -22.74 -11.51 26.50
N ASP A 290 -21.61 -10.80 26.59
CA ASP A 290 -21.12 -10.20 27.84
C ASP A 290 -22.10 -9.17 28.41
N LEU A 291 -22.66 -8.29 27.57
CA LEU A 291 -23.66 -7.31 27.99
C LEU A 291 -24.96 -7.97 28.45
N ILE A 292 -25.39 -9.06 27.79
CA ILE A 292 -26.55 -9.84 28.22
C ILE A 292 -26.31 -10.43 29.61
N ASN A 293 -25.15 -11.07 29.80
CA ASN A 293 -24.80 -11.70 31.08
C ASN A 293 -24.71 -10.69 32.23
N GLN A 294 -24.18 -9.49 31.97
CA GLN A 294 -24.03 -8.45 32.98
C GLN A 294 -25.33 -7.69 33.26
N CYS A 295 -26.09 -7.33 32.23
CA CYS A 295 -27.25 -6.45 32.38
C CYS A 295 -28.58 -7.18 32.55
N TYR A 296 -28.63 -8.47 32.23
CA TYR A 296 -29.83 -9.29 32.29
C TYR A 296 -29.57 -10.64 32.98
N PRO A 297 -29.01 -10.65 34.21
CA PRO A 297 -28.74 -11.87 34.95
C PRO A 297 -30.03 -12.67 35.19
N ASP A 298 -29.87 -14.00 35.23
CA ASP A 298 -30.93 -14.99 35.45
C ASP A 298 -32.14 -14.87 34.51
N SER A 299 -31.98 -14.16 33.37
CA SER A 299 -33.06 -13.96 32.40
C SER A 299 -33.25 -15.15 31.46
N GLY A 300 -32.24 -16.02 31.33
CA GLY A 300 -32.17 -17.07 30.31
C GLY A 300 -32.23 -16.54 28.88
N ILE A 301 -31.97 -15.24 28.66
CA ILE A 301 -31.91 -14.64 27.32
C ILE A 301 -30.53 -14.92 26.74
N THR A 302 -30.49 -15.37 25.50
CA THR A 302 -29.27 -15.59 24.71
C THR A 302 -29.54 -15.17 23.27
N LEU A 303 -28.49 -14.91 22.49
CA LEU A 303 -28.61 -14.72 21.05
C LEU A 303 -29.07 -16.02 20.37
N GLU A 304 -29.67 -15.92 19.18
CA GLU A 304 -30.17 -17.11 18.45
C GLU A 304 -29.06 -18.00 17.87
N PHE A 305 -27.81 -17.54 17.91
CA PHE A 305 -26.64 -18.21 17.37
C PHE A 305 -25.42 -17.93 18.24
N LYS A 306 -24.45 -18.83 18.20
CA LYS A 306 -23.20 -18.77 18.96
C LYS A 306 -22.00 -18.54 18.04
N VAL A 307 -20.83 -18.36 18.64
CA VAL A 307 -19.55 -18.21 17.94
C VAL A 307 -19.29 -19.37 16.96
N ASP A 308 -19.59 -20.61 17.34
CA ASP A 308 -19.39 -21.78 16.45
C ASP A 308 -20.28 -21.72 15.19
N ASP A 309 -21.52 -21.22 15.35
CA ASP A 309 -22.41 -21.01 14.21
C ASP A 309 -21.84 -19.94 13.27
N VAL A 310 -21.35 -18.81 13.82
CA VAL A 310 -20.69 -17.76 13.03
C VAL A 310 -19.52 -18.31 12.21
N LEU A 311 -18.67 -19.13 12.82
CA LEU A 311 -17.57 -19.78 12.10
C LEU A 311 -18.07 -20.63 10.92
N SER A 312 -19.13 -21.41 11.15
CA SER A 312 -19.80 -22.17 10.08
C SER A 312 -20.34 -21.26 8.99
N PHE A 313 -20.96 -20.13 9.34
CA PHE A 313 -21.57 -19.20 8.37
C PHE A 313 -20.52 -18.64 7.43
N PHE A 314 -19.42 -18.13 7.98
CA PHE A 314 -18.33 -17.55 7.19
C PHE A 314 -17.64 -18.60 6.31
N SER A 315 -17.47 -19.83 6.82
CA SER A 315 -16.88 -20.93 6.06
C SER A 315 -17.78 -21.37 4.90
N GLU A 316 -19.07 -21.61 5.17
CA GLU A 316 -20.05 -21.99 4.14
C GLU A 316 -20.16 -20.92 3.05
N ILE A 317 -20.22 -19.64 3.42
CA ILE A 317 -20.31 -18.55 2.44
C ILE A 317 -19.07 -18.54 1.56
N ALA A 318 -17.87 -18.65 2.14
CA ALA A 318 -16.62 -18.67 1.37
C ALA A 318 -16.49 -19.91 0.46
N GLN A 319 -17.12 -21.04 0.78
CA GLN A 319 -17.11 -22.25 -0.04
C GLN A 319 -18.14 -22.21 -1.18
N ASN A 320 -19.17 -21.38 -1.06
CA ASN A 320 -20.26 -21.27 -2.02
C ASN A 320 -20.00 -20.28 -3.17
N HIS A 321 -18.86 -19.57 -3.12
CA HIS A 321 -18.39 -18.63 -4.15
C HIS A 321 -17.00 -19.02 -4.62
#